data_AF-A0A7W5LV46-F1
#
_entry.id   AF-A0A7W5LV46-F1
#
_cell.length_a   1.000
_cell.length_b   1.000
_cell.length_c   1.000
_cell.angle_alpha   90.00
_cell.angle_beta   90.00
_cell.angle_gamma   90.00
#
_symmetry.space_group_name_H-M   'P 1'
#
loop_
_entity.id
_entity.type
_entity.pdbx_description
1 polymer ?
#
loop_
_entity_poly.entity_id
_entity_poly.type
_entity_poly.pdbx_seq_one_letter_code
_entity_poly.pdbx_strand_id
1 'polypeptide(L)'
;MATELTTSHLLDSATAPKRPPLPTTTGEITNTLNHYYRGELARMTSWRDRIDRTSNWAITVVAALLSVSLSTPTSHHGVLLFGMLLITLLLMIEARRYRFFDVYRARVRQLERSYFAQILMPEAELNPDWALSIAKSLRAPRLLLGYFEAMQRRLRRNYCWMYAILLMAWILKISTPKLQAEGAPQELAHSWSYIVDNAALGPIPGWPVITTVVVFYALILYGTLRRKLDDGDFPHGEAHV
;
A
#
# COMPACT_ATOMS: atom_id res chain seq x y z
N MET A 1 22.63 -2.06 68.86
CA MET A 1 21.75 -2.39 67.71
C MET A 1 21.85 -1.27 66.67
N ALA A 2 23.01 -1.11 66.03
CA ALA A 2 23.27 -0.02 65.09
C ALA A 2 24.47 -0.35 64.19
N THR A 3 24.44 -1.48 63.48
CA THR A 3 25.56 -1.84 62.59
C THR A 3 25.17 -2.80 61.45
N GLU A 4 23.93 -2.76 60.95
CA GLU A 4 23.54 -3.60 59.80
C GLU A 4 22.82 -2.86 58.66
N LEU A 5 22.53 -1.56 58.78
CA LEU A 5 21.74 -0.83 57.79
C LEU A 5 22.55 -0.15 56.66
N THR A 6 23.88 -0.18 56.71
CA THR A 6 24.72 0.60 55.76
C THR A 6 25.28 -0.23 54.59
N THR A 7 25.25 -1.56 54.67
CA THR A 7 25.91 -2.44 53.68
C THR A 7 25.02 -2.80 52.50
N SER A 8 23.68 -2.69 52.62
CA SER A 8 22.75 -3.05 51.54
C SER A 8 22.75 -2.04 50.39
N HIS A 9 23.01 -0.75 50.67
CA HIS A 9 22.94 0.31 49.66
C HIS A 9 24.16 0.39 48.73
N LEU A 10 25.27 -0.28 49.09
CA LEU A 10 26.51 -0.36 48.28
C LEU A 10 26.54 -1.59 47.36
N LEU A 11 25.73 -2.61 47.64
CA LEU A 11 25.63 -3.82 46.81
C LEU A 11 24.66 -3.66 45.63
N ASP A 12 23.78 -2.65 45.67
CA ASP A 12 22.72 -2.45 44.67
C ASP A 12 23.16 -1.60 43.46
N SER A 13 24.34 -0.96 43.52
CA SER A 13 24.91 -0.22 42.37
C SER A 13 25.70 -1.09 41.39
N ALA A 14 25.93 -2.37 41.71
CA ALA A 14 26.83 -3.25 40.95
C ALA A 14 26.16 -3.96 39.74
N THR A 15 24.85 -3.80 39.55
CA THR A 15 24.08 -4.55 38.54
C THR A 15 23.32 -3.64 37.56
N ALA A 16 23.73 -2.38 37.40
CA ALA A 16 23.27 -1.61 36.26
C ALA A 16 23.73 -2.32 34.97
N PRO A 17 22.81 -2.72 34.06
CA PRO A 17 23.19 -3.47 32.87
C PRO A 17 24.19 -2.65 32.05
N LYS A 18 25.42 -3.17 31.92
CA LYS A 18 26.46 -2.57 31.07
C LYS A 18 25.92 -2.50 29.64
N ARG A 19 25.83 -1.29 29.10
CA ARG A 19 25.45 -1.09 27.70
C ARG A 19 26.47 -1.82 26.80
N PRO A 20 26.04 -2.45 25.70
CA PRO A 20 26.97 -2.96 24.71
C PRO A 20 27.93 -1.84 24.27
N PRO A 21 29.22 -2.15 24.07
CA PRO A 21 30.19 -1.15 23.62
C PRO A 21 29.78 -0.60 22.25
N LEU A 22 29.94 0.70 22.07
CA LEU A 22 29.70 1.36 20.78
C LEU A 22 30.97 1.34 19.93
N PRO A 23 30.85 1.37 18.59
CA PRO A 23 32.00 1.55 17.70
C PRO A 23 32.82 2.79 18.09
N THR A 24 34.14 2.63 18.19
CA THR A 24 35.06 3.72 18.59
C THR A 24 36.05 4.07 17.48
N THR A 25 36.38 3.13 16.60
CA THR A 25 37.30 3.38 15.48
C THR A 25 36.55 3.71 14.19
N THR A 26 37.18 4.45 13.28
CA THR A 26 36.61 4.74 11.94
C THR A 26 36.27 3.47 11.17
N GLY A 27 37.10 2.43 11.31
CA GLY A 27 36.87 1.12 10.71
C GLY A 27 35.61 0.44 11.25
N GLU A 28 35.43 0.44 12.58
CA GLU A 28 34.24 -0.12 13.22
C GLU A 28 32.96 0.65 12.85
N ILE A 29 33.03 1.99 12.79
CA ILE A 29 31.90 2.84 12.41
C ILE A 29 31.49 2.56 10.96
N THR A 30 32.47 2.55 10.04
CA THR A 30 32.22 2.26 8.61
C THR A 30 31.65 0.86 8.42
N ASN A 31 32.20 -0.13 9.12
CA ASN A 31 31.72 -1.50 9.04
C ASN A 31 30.27 -1.63 9.58
N THR A 32 29.98 -0.97 10.71
CA THR A 32 28.63 -0.94 11.29
C THR A 32 27.63 -0.29 10.34
N LEU A 33 27.98 0.84 9.72
CA LEU A 33 27.14 1.52 8.73
C LEU A 33 26.91 0.66 7.48
N ASN A 34 27.93 -0.03 6.98
CA ASN A 34 27.82 -0.93 5.84
C ASN A 34 26.84 -2.09 6.13
N HIS A 35 26.97 -2.73 7.30
CA HIS A 35 26.05 -3.79 7.70
C HIS A 35 24.63 -3.28 7.94
N TYR A 36 24.48 -2.10 8.55
CA TYR A 36 23.18 -1.44 8.71
C TYR A 36 22.51 -1.16 7.36
N TYR A 37 23.24 -0.56 6.41
CA TYR A 37 22.74 -0.29 5.07
C TYR A 37 22.29 -1.56 4.35
N ARG A 38 23.10 -2.62 4.36
CA ARG A 38 22.73 -3.94 3.79
C ARG A 38 21.46 -4.49 4.43
N GLY A 39 21.33 -4.38 5.74
CA GLY A 39 20.14 -4.81 6.48
C GLY A 39 18.88 -4.03 6.09
N GLU A 40 18.97 -2.70 6.00
CA GLU A 40 17.84 -1.86 5.58
C GLU A 40 17.47 -2.08 4.10
N LEU A 41 18.45 -2.25 3.21
CA LEU A 41 18.23 -2.58 1.80
C LEU A 41 17.52 -3.93 1.63
N ALA A 42 17.91 -4.94 2.41
CA ALA A 42 17.25 -6.25 2.43
C ALA A 42 15.80 -6.14 2.95
N ARG A 43 15.55 -5.37 4.01
CA ARG A 43 14.19 -5.10 4.51
C ARG A 43 13.34 -4.38 3.48
N MET A 44 13.88 -3.33 2.84
CA MET A 44 13.21 -2.58 1.78
C MET A 44 12.80 -3.49 0.62
N THR A 45 13.72 -4.34 0.15
CA THR A 45 13.47 -5.30 -0.93
C THR A 45 12.40 -6.32 -0.53
N SER A 46 12.51 -6.91 0.66
CA SER A 46 11.50 -7.86 1.16
C SER A 46 10.10 -7.25 1.26
N TRP A 47 10.00 -5.99 1.71
CA TRP A 47 8.73 -5.28 1.77
C TRP A 47 8.18 -4.93 0.39
N ARG A 48 9.04 -4.57 -0.57
CA ARG A 48 8.67 -4.40 -1.98
C ARG A 48 8.05 -5.68 -2.53
N ASP A 49 8.72 -6.82 -2.37
CA ASP A 49 8.21 -8.12 -2.86
C ASP A 49 6.87 -8.52 -2.22
N ARG A 50 6.62 -8.15 -0.97
CA ARG A 50 5.33 -8.42 -0.28
C ARG A 50 4.19 -7.57 -0.82
N ILE A 51 4.50 -6.38 -1.33
CA ILE A 51 3.54 -5.45 -1.94
C ILE A 51 3.28 -5.85 -3.39
N ASP A 52 4.33 -6.20 -4.15
CA ASP A 52 4.18 -6.64 -5.53
C ASP A 52 3.35 -7.94 -5.60
N ARG A 53 3.54 -8.84 -4.62
CA ARG A 53 2.70 -10.04 -4.47
C ARG A 53 1.22 -9.72 -4.27
N THR A 54 0.84 -8.69 -3.52
CA THR A 54 -0.61 -8.38 -3.33
C THR A 54 -1.23 -7.85 -4.61
N SER A 55 -0.51 -7.00 -5.34
CA SER A 55 -0.96 -6.53 -6.66
C SER A 55 -1.08 -7.68 -7.66
N ASN A 56 -0.11 -8.61 -7.69
CA ASN A 56 -0.19 -9.81 -8.54
C ASN A 56 -1.41 -10.68 -8.21
N TRP A 57 -1.67 -10.93 -6.92
CA TRP A 57 -2.87 -11.65 -6.49
C TRP A 57 -4.16 -10.92 -6.89
N ALA A 58 -4.19 -9.59 -6.81
CA ALA A 58 -5.34 -8.81 -7.26
C ALA A 58 -5.61 -9.00 -8.75
N ILE A 59 -4.58 -8.95 -9.60
CA ILE A 59 -4.71 -9.20 -11.04
C ILE A 59 -5.23 -10.61 -11.31
N THR A 60 -4.67 -11.62 -10.64
CA THR A 60 -5.12 -13.02 -10.80
C THR A 60 -6.59 -13.18 -10.41
N VAL A 61 -7.02 -12.56 -9.30
CA VAL A 61 -8.43 -12.60 -8.86
C VAL A 61 -9.34 -11.92 -9.87
N VAL A 62 -8.96 -10.75 -10.41
CA VAL A 62 -9.72 -10.08 -11.48
C VAL A 62 -9.85 -10.99 -12.70
N ALA A 63 -8.74 -11.56 -13.18
CA ALA A 63 -8.75 -12.44 -14.35
C ALA A 63 -9.64 -13.67 -14.14
N ALA A 64 -9.55 -14.30 -12.97
CA ALA A 64 -10.37 -15.46 -12.61
C ALA A 64 -11.86 -15.12 -12.57
N LEU A 65 -12.24 -14.02 -11.92
CA LEU A 65 -13.64 -13.62 -11.81
C LEU A 65 -14.23 -13.15 -13.15
N LEU A 66 -13.44 -12.47 -13.98
CA LEU A 66 -13.83 -12.13 -15.35
C LEU A 66 -14.06 -13.40 -16.18
N SER A 67 -13.14 -14.36 -16.09
CA SER A 67 -13.26 -15.64 -16.79
C SER A 67 -14.56 -16.36 -16.40
N VAL A 68 -14.83 -16.51 -15.10
CA VAL A 68 -16.07 -17.15 -14.60
C VAL A 68 -17.31 -16.36 -15.02
N SER A 69 -17.30 -15.03 -14.87
CA SER A 69 -18.47 -14.19 -15.16
C SER A 69 -18.80 -14.07 -16.65
N LEU A 70 -17.81 -14.18 -17.54
CA LEU A 70 -17.99 -14.02 -18.99
C LEU A 70 -18.13 -15.36 -19.71
N SER A 71 -17.52 -16.44 -19.20
CA SER A 71 -17.61 -17.77 -19.82
C SER A 71 -18.95 -18.46 -19.57
N THR A 72 -19.62 -18.16 -18.45
CA THR A 72 -20.88 -18.78 -18.09
C THR A 72 -22.01 -17.79 -18.32
N PRO A 73 -22.91 -18.05 -19.29
CA PRO A 73 -23.96 -17.11 -19.57
C PRO A 73 -24.85 -16.85 -18.34
N THR A 74 -25.27 -17.92 -17.68
CA THR A 74 -26.12 -17.91 -16.48
C THR A 74 -25.46 -17.36 -15.22
N SER A 75 -24.18 -16.96 -15.26
CA SER A 75 -23.52 -16.39 -14.09
C SER A 75 -24.14 -15.06 -13.68
N HIS A 76 -24.40 -14.93 -12.38
CA HIS A 76 -24.96 -13.73 -11.79
C HIS A 76 -23.93 -12.59 -11.85
N HIS A 77 -24.33 -11.39 -12.29
CA HIS A 77 -23.45 -10.21 -12.37
C HIS A 77 -22.85 -9.81 -11.00
N GLY A 78 -23.46 -10.30 -9.92
CA GLY A 78 -22.95 -10.17 -8.54
C GLY A 78 -21.54 -10.74 -8.34
N VAL A 79 -21.07 -11.65 -9.19
CA VAL A 79 -19.67 -12.12 -9.17
C VAL A 79 -18.69 -10.96 -9.42
N LEU A 80 -19.02 -10.05 -10.32
CA LEU A 80 -18.19 -8.88 -10.62
C LEU A 80 -18.23 -7.85 -9.48
N LEU A 81 -19.39 -7.66 -8.85
CA LEU A 81 -19.53 -6.81 -7.65
C LEU A 81 -18.74 -7.39 -6.47
N PHE A 82 -18.76 -8.71 -6.29
CA PHE A 82 -17.91 -9.39 -5.32
C PHE A 82 -16.42 -9.22 -5.65
N GLY A 83 -16.06 -9.26 -6.94
CA GLY A 83 -14.71 -8.91 -7.39
C GLY A 83 -14.29 -7.50 -6.97
N MET A 84 -15.15 -6.50 -7.16
CA MET A 84 -14.86 -5.13 -6.72
C MET A 84 -14.60 -5.05 -5.20
N LEU A 85 -15.35 -5.82 -4.40
CA LEU A 85 -15.14 -5.91 -2.95
C LEU A 85 -13.78 -6.55 -2.61
N LEU A 86 -13.43 -7.66 -3.25
CA LEU A 86 -12.13 -8.33 -3.04
C LEU A 86 -10.96 -7.42 -3.42
N ILE A 87 -11.07 -6.69 -4.52
CA ILE A 87 -10.05 -5.74 -4.96
C ILE A 87 -9.92 -4.57 -3.98
N THR A 88 -11.03 -4.13 -3.38
CA THR A 88 -11.00 -3.13 -2.30
C THR A 88 -10.28 -3.66 -1.08
N LEU A 89 -10.52 -4.92 -0.70
CA LEU A 89 -9.83 -5.57 0.41
C LEU A 89 -8.32 -5.70 0.15
N LEU A 90 -7.93 -6.15 -1.04
CA LEU A 90 -6.51 -6.29 -1.41
C LEU A 90 -5.80 -4.93 -1.43
N LEU A 91 -6.47 -3.90 -1.96
CA LEU A 91 -5.98 -2.53 -1.92
C LEU A 91 -5.79 -2.02 -0.48
N MET A 92 -6.72 -2.31 0.43
CA MET A 92 -6.59 -1.97 1.87
C MET A 92 -5.38 -2.67 2.53
N ILE A 93 -5.18 -3.95 2.23
CA ILE A 93 -4.02 -4.70 2.73
C ILE A 93 -2.72 -4.11 2.16
N GLU A 94 -2.69 -3.83 0.86
CA GLU A 94 -1.52 -3.28 0.20
C GLU A 94 -1.19 -1.87 0.71
N ALA A 95 -2.19 -1.01 0.90
CA ALA A 95 -2.01 0.34 1.46
C ALA A 95 -1.37 0.28 2.85
N ARG A 96 -1.80 -0.65 3.71
CA ARG A 96 -1.17 -0.88 5.02
C ARG A 96 0.30 -1.28 4.87
N ARG A 97 0.62 -2.22 3.98
CA ARG A 97 1.99 -2.70 3.72
C ARG A 97 2.88 -1.60 3.14
N TYR A 98 2.32 -0.76 2.26
CA TYR A 98 3.03 0.34 1.63
C TYR A 98 3.57 1.36 2.63
N ARG A 99 2.83 1.63 3.72
CA ARG A 99 3.30 2.50 4.81
C ARG A 99 4.59 1.98 5.46
N PHE A 100 4.76 0.66 5.58
CA PHE A 100 6.00 0.08 6.11
C PHE A 100 7.13 0.20 5.10
N PHE A 101 6.87 -0.12 3.83
CA PHE A 101 7.84 0.03 2.75
C PHE A 101 8.38 1.47 2.66
N ASP A 102 7.50 2.46 2.79
CA ASP A 102 7.86 3.88 2.72
C ASP A 102 8.92 4.27 3.76
N VAL A 103 8.79 3.76 5.00
CA VAL A 103 9.78 4.00 6.07
C VAL A 103 11.16 3.43 5.72
N TYR A 104 11.23 2.19 5.22
CA TYR A 104 12.51 1.58 4.84
C TYR A 104 13.12 2.28 3.61
N ARG A 105 12.29 2.62 2.62
CA ARG A 105 12.73 3.38 1.44
C ARG A 105 13.31 4.73 1.85
N ALA A 106 12.66 5.45 2.75
CA ALA A 106 13.14 6.76 3.22
C ALA A 106 14.51 6.67 3.90
N ARG A 107 14.73 5.67 4.78
CA ARG A 107 16.02 5.46 5.45
C ARG A 107 17.14 5.09 4.48
N VAL A 108 16.88 4.15 3.57
CA VAL A 108 17.84 3.75 2.54
C VAL A 108 18.21 4.95 1.67
N ARG A 109 17.22 5.72 1.20
CA ARG A 109 17.46 6.93 0.40
C ARG A 109 18.23 8.01 1.14
N GLN A 110 18.01 8.17 2.45
CA GLN A 110 18.77 9.12 3.26
C GLN A 110 20.25 8.73 3.35
N LEU A 111 20.55 7.43 3.54
CA LEU A 111 21.93 6.90 3.52
C LEU A 111 22.57 7.05 2.14
N GLU A 112 21.85 6.69 1.07
CA GLU A 112 22.32 6.82 -0.31
C GLU A 112 22.73 8.27 -0.62
N ARG A 113 21.87 9.25 -0.28
CA ARG A 113 22.12 10.67 -0.57
C ARG A 113 23.17 11.31 0.33
N SER A 114 23.18 10.98 1.62
CA SER A 114 23.96 11.76 2.60
C SER A 114 25.30 11.10 2.95
N TYR A 115 25.44 9.80 2.72
CA TYR A 115 26.67 9.06 3.00
C TYR A 115 27.32 8.55 1.71
N PHE A 116 26.60 7.75 0.92
CA PHE A 116 27.21 7.12 -0.27
C PHE A 116 27.47 8.10 -1.41
N ALA A 117 26.56 9.05 -1.68
CA ALA A 117 26.78 10.06 -2.71
C ALA A 117 28.03 10.90 -2.41
N GLN A 118 28.24 11.27 -1.14
CA GLN A 118 29.41 12.04 -0.69
C GLN A 118 30.73 11.27 -0.84
N ILE A 119 30.71 9.95 -0.77
CA ILE A 119 31.89 9.12 -1.06
C ILE A 119 32.23 9.16 -2.55
N LEU A 120 31.23 9.16 -3.42
CA LEU A 120 31.42 9.14 -4.87
C LEU A 120 31.76 10.52 -5.45
N MET A 121 31.11 11.57 -4.93
CA MET A 121 31.31 12.95 -5.31
C MET A 121 31.06 13.83 -4.08
N PRO A 122 32.12 14.25 -3.37
CA PRO A 122 31.98 15.11 -2.20
C PRO A 122 31.43 16.48 -2.59
N GLU A 123 30.38 16.93 -1.90
CA GLU A 123 29.80 18.27 -2.03
C GLU A 123 29.94 19.03 -0.71
N ALA A 124 30.12 20.36 -0.77
CA ALA A 124 30.34 21.19 0.42
C ALA A 124 29.12 21.28 1.35
N GLU A 125 27.91 21.15 0.80
CA GLU A 125 26.64 21.25 1.53
C GLU A 125 26.14 19.88 1.99
N LEU A 126 26.81 19.33 3.01
CA LEU A 126 26.26 18.21 3.76
C LEU A 126 25.21 18.74 4.75
N ASN A 127 23.93 18.35 4.60
CA ASN A 127 22.94 18.58 5.65
C ASN A 127 23.42 17.87 6.93
N PRO A 128 23.87 18.58 7.97
CA PRO A 128 24.54 17.96 9.11
C PRO A 128 23.61 17.04 9.93
N ASP A 129 22.30 17.19 9.78
CA ASP A 129 21.29 16.50 10.58
C ASP A 129 20.73 15.21 9.94
N TRP A 130 21.29 14.75 8.82
CA TRP A 130 20.78 13.54 8.15
C TRP A 130 20.84 12.29 9.06
N ALA A 131 21.92 12.15 9.83
CA ALA A 131 22.10 11.02 10.75
C ALA A 131 21.13 11.12 11.94
N LEU A 132 20.82 12.35 12.38
CA LEU A 132 19.84 12.60 13.44
C LEU A 132 18.43 12.16 13.01
N SER A 133 18.04 12.38 11.75
CA SER A 133 16.75 11.91 11.21
C SER A 133 16.62 10.38 11.28
N ILE A 134 17.66 9.66 10.86
CA ILE A 134 17.69 8.19 10.95
C ILE A 134 17.67 7.74 12.41
N ALA A 135 18.47 8.35 13.29
CA ALA A 135 18.51 8.01 14.71
C ALA A 135 17.17 8.23 15.40
N LYS A 136 16.47 9.34 15.11
CA LYS A 136 15.10 9.60 15.59
C LYS A 136 14.14 8.52 15.10
N SER A 137 14.19 8.18 13.81
CA SER A 137 13.36 7.13 13.21
C SER A 137 13.62 5.75 13.84
N LEU A 138 14.86 5.43 14.19
CA LEU A 138 15.23 4.17 14.83
C LEU A 138 14.77 4.10 16.30
N ARG A 139 14.88 5.21 17.05
CA ARG A 139 14.44 5.28 18.45
C ARG A 139 12.91 5.26 18.58
N ALA A 140 12.22 5.95 17.67
CA ALA A 140 10.78 6.07 17.67
C ALA A 140 10.25 5.81 16.25
N PRO A 141 10.03 4.54 15.86
CA PRO A 141 9.52 4.21 14.54
C PRO A 141 8.11 4.77 14.37
N ARG A 142 7.95 5.74 13.46
CA ARG A 142 6.68 6.36 13.11
C ARG A 142 6.33 6.05 11.65
N LEU A 143 5.06 5.80 11.39
CA LEU A 143 4.53 5.69 10.03
C LEU A 143 4.33 7.10 9.49
N LEU A 144 5.23 7.53 8.61
CA LEU A 144 5.23 8.88 8.02
C LEU A 144 4.02 9.10 7.11
N LEU A 145 3.69 8.08 6.32
CA LEU A 145 2.59 8.13 5.38
C LEU A 145 1.26 7.81 6.06
N GLY A 146 0.24 8.64 5.83
CA GLY A 146 -1.14 8.38 6.26
C GLY A 146 -1.75 7.18 5.55
N TYR A 147 -2.72 6.51 6.17
CA TYR A 147 -3.39 5.36 5.55
C TYR A 147 -4.14 5.72 4.26
N PHE A 148 -4.92 6.80 4.29
CA PHE A 148 -5.66 7.28 3.11
C PHE A 148 -4.73 7.75 2.00
N GLU A 149 -3.58 8.31 2.33
CA GLU A 149 -2.60 8.74 1.34
C GLU A 149 -1.92 7.55 0.66
N ALA A 150 -1.52 6.54 1.45
CA ALA A 150 -1.01 5.27 0.93
C ALA A 150 -2.01 4.59 0.00
N MET A 151 -3.28 4.57 0.41
CA MET A 151 -4.41 4.06 -0.34
C MET A 151 -4.56 4.78 -1.69
N GLN A 152 -4.57 6.11 -1.72
CA GLN A 152 -4.71 6.90 -2.94
C GLN A 152 -3.53 6.69 -3.92
N ARG A 153 -2.29 6.66 -3.40
CA ARG A 153 -1.09 6.41 -4.22
C ARG A 153 -1.19 5.06 -4.94
N ARG A 154 -1.65 4.02 -4.23
CA ARG A 154 -1.82 2.66 -4.78
C ARG A 154 -3.03 2.54 -5.70
N LEU A 155 -4.13 3.20 -5.37
CA LEU A 155 -5.31 3.28 -6.22
C LEU A 155 -4.96 3.86 -7.60
N ARG A 156 -4.28 5.01 -7.63
CA ARG A 156 -3.94 5.71 -8.88
C ARG A 156 -2.98 4.91 -9.77
N ARG A 157 -1.95 4.30 -9.18
CA ARG A 157 -0.88 3.65 -9.95
C ARG A 157 -1.27 2.26 -10.46
N ASN A 158 -1.95 1.46 -9.62
CA ASN A 158 -2.15 0.04 -9.90
C ASN A 158 -3.64 -0.33 -10.02
N TYR A 159 -4.44 0.00 -9.00
CA TYR A 159 -5.79 -0.58 -8.86
C TYR A 159 -6.86 0.11 -9.73
N CYS A 160 -6.65 1.35 -10.17
CA CYS A 160 -7.58 2.08 -11.03
C CYS A 160 -7.94 1.29 -12.30
N TRP A 161 -6.94 0.65 -12.92
CA TRP A 161 -7.14 -0.16 -14.11
C TRP A 161 -7.95 -1.43 -13.84
N MET A 162 -7.69 -2.09 -12.71
CA MET A 162 -8.45 -3.28 -12.28
C MET A 162 -9.94 -2.94 -12.07
N TYR A 163 -10.22 -1.83 -11.38
CA TYR A 163 -11.59 -1.35 -11.21
C TYR A 163 -12.24 -0.95 -12.53
N ALA A 164 -11.51 -0.31 -13.45
CA ALA A 164 -12.02 0.06 -14.76
C ALA A 164 -12.42 -1.17 -15.59
N ILE A 165 -11.58 -2.22 -15.60
CA ILE A 165 -11.88 -3.47 -16.31
C ILE A 165 -13.10 -4.16 -15.68
N LEU A 166 -13.18 -4.24 -14.35
CA LEU A 166 -14.34 -4.81 -13.66
C LEU A 166 -15.63 -4.01 -13.94
N LEU A 167 -15.56 -2.68 -14.01
CA LEU A 167 -16.71 -1.84 -14.36
C LEU A 167 -17.19 -2.14 -15.77
N MET A 168 -16.26 -2.17 -16.73
CA MET A 168 -16.58 -2.43 -18.14
C MET A 168 -17.22 -3.81 -18.31
N ALA A 169 -16.68 -4.83 -17.63
CA ALA A 169 -17.27 -6.16 -17.63
C ALA A 169 -18.66 -6.17 -16.99
N TRP A 170 -18.87 -5.41 -15.91
CA TRP A 170 -20.16 -5.34 -15.24
C TRP A 170 -21.21 -4.65 -16.10
N ILE A 171 -20.87 -3.52 -16.73
CA ILE A 171 -21.72 -2.82 -17.70
C ILE A 171 -22.08 -3.76 -18.86
N LEU A 172 -21.09 -4.44 -19.45
CA LEU A 172 -21.30 -5.39 -20.55
C LEU A 172 -22.28 -6.50 -20.15
N LYS A 173 -22.17 -7.02 -18.93
CA LYS A 173 -23.00 -8.12 -18.43
C LYS A 173 -24.46 -7.68 -18.20
N ILE A 174 -24.71 -6.47 -17.67
CA ILE A 174 -26.08 -5.96 -17.47
C ILE A 174 -26.72 -5.46 -18.78
N SER A 175 -25.92 -5.02 -19.75
CA SER A 175 -26.42 -4.49 -21.03
C SER A 175 -26.67 -5.57 -22.09
N THR A 176 -26.05 -6.75 -21.96
CA THR A 176 -26.03 -7.78 -23.02
C THR A 176 -26.65 -9.09 -22.53
N PRO A 177 -27.98 -9.23 -22.55
CA PRO A 177 -28.68 -10.46 -22.14
C PRO A 177 -28.39 -11.67 -23.05
N LYS A 178 -27.84 -11.47 -24.25
CA LYS A 178 -27.37 -12.57 -25.12
C LYS A 178 -26.24 -13.40 -24.49
N LEU A 179 -25.54 -12.85 -23.49
CA LEU A 179 -24.61 -13.58 -22.64
C LEU A 179 -25.29 -14.17 -21.40
N GLN A 180 -26.62 -14.28 -21.34
CA GLN A 180 -27.37 -14.83 -20.19
C GLN A 180 -28.48 -15.80 -20.59
N ALA A 181 -29.09 -15.65 -21.77
CA ALA A 181 -30.12 -16.56 -22.27
C ALA A 181 -29.90 -16.89 -23.75
N GLU A 182 -29.58 -18.16 -24.03
CA GLU A 182 -29.80 -18.71 -25.38
C GLU A 182 -31.31 -18.74 -25.64
N GLY A 183 -31.80 -17.86 -26.52
CA GLY A 183 -33.14 -18.01 -27.12
C GLY A 183 -34.17 -16.89 -26.96
N ALA A 184 -33.86 -15.75 -26.33
CA ALA A 184 -34.83 -14.64 -26.25
C ALA A 184 -34.76 -13.67 -27.46
N PRO A 185 -35.90 -13.13 -27.95
CA PRO A 185 -35.95 -12.28 -29.15
C PRO A 185 -35.12 -11.02 -29.03
N GLN A 186 -34.66 -10.54 -30.17
CA GLN A 186 -33.75 -9.41 -30.35
C GLN A 186 -34.45 -8.05 -30.15
N GLU A 187 -34.94 -7.78 -28.94
CA GLU A 187 -35.36 -6.44 -28.54
C GLU A 187 -34.11 -5.66 -28.14
N LEU A 188 -33.65 -4.81 -29.05
CA LEU A 188 -32.47 -3.97 -28.88
C LEU A 188 -32.66 -3.06 -27.64
N ALA A 189 -31.62 -2.99 -26.80
CA ALA A 189 -31.55 -2.34 -25.50
C ALA A 189 -31.86 -0.82 -25.51
N HIS A 190 -33.12 -0.43 -25.72
CA HIS A 190 -33.53 0.98 -25.78
C HIS A 190 -34.28 1.48 -24.54
N SER A 191 -34.72 0.60 -23.64
CA SER A 191 -35.39 1.03 -22.41
C SER A 191 -34.44 0.96 -21.22
N TRP A 192 -34.19 2.12 -20.59
CA TRP A 192 -33.43 2.22 -19.34
C TRP A 192 -34.00 1.31 -18.22
N SER A 193 -35.30 1.01 -18.25
CA SER A 193 -35.93 0.05 -17.35
C SER A 193 -35.34 -1.36 -17.46
N TYR A 194 -34.97 -1.79 -18.66
CA TYR A 194 -34.40 -3.12 -18.91
C TYR A 194 -33.03 -3.32 -18.23
N ILE A 195 -32.19 -2.29 -18.27
CA ILE A 195 -30.88 -2.30 -17.59
C ILE A 195 -31.06 -2.34 -16.07
N VAL A 196 -32.05 -1.61 -15.56
CA VAL A 196 -32.37 -1.59 -14.13
C VAL A 196 -32.88 -2.96 -13.67
N ASP A 197 -33.75 -3.61 -14.44
CA ASP A 197 -34.27 -4.93 -14.07
C ASP A 197 -33.15 -5.99 -14.04
N ASN A 198 -32.23 -5.94 -14.99
CA ASN A 198 -31.06 -6.84 -15.05
C ASN A 198 -29.98 -6.56 -14.00
N ALA A 199 -30.00 -5.39 -13.36
CA ALA A 199 -29.08 -5.02 -12.30
C ALA A 199 -29.56 -5.46 -10.91
N ALA A 200 -30.75 -6.08 -10.81
CA ALA A 200 -31.29 -6.56 -9.55
C ALA A 200 -30.41 -7.68 -8.98
N LEU A 201 -30.07 -7.57 -7.69
CA LEU A 201 -29.22 -8.53 -6.99
C LEU A 201 -30.04 -9.26 -5.91
N GLY A 202 -30.56 -10.43 -6.27
CA GLY A 202 -31.46 -11.18 -5.40
C GLY A 202 -32.68 -10.35 -4.99
N PRO A 203 -32.92 -10.10 -3.68
CA PRO A 203 -34.05 -9.28 -3.23
C PRO A 203 -33.83 -7.78 -3.42
N ILE A 204 -32.63 -7.34 -3.80
CA ILE A 204 -32.27 -5.92 -3.93
C ILE A 204 -32.63 -5.45 -5.35
N PRO A 205 -33.52 -4.45 -5.51
CA PRO A 205 -33.83 -3.88 -6.82
C PRO A 205 -32.60 -3.29 -7.50
N GLY A 206 -32.60 -3.20 -8.83
CA GLY A 206 -31.42 -2.74 -9.56
C GLY A 206 -31.08 -1.27 -9.37
N TRP A 207 -32.06 -0.40 -9.08
CA TRP A 207 -31.80 1.02 -8.80
C TRP A 207 -30.81 1.25 -7.63
N PRO A 208 -31.03 0.66 -6.44
CA PRO A 208 -30.05 0.66 -5.35
C PRO A 208 -28.67 0.13 -5.75
N VAL A 209 -28.61 -0.95 -6.54
CA VAL A 209 -27.35 -1.56 -6.98
C VAL A 209 -26.58 -0.61 -7.88
N ILE A 210 -27.22 -0.08 -8.92
CA ILE A 210 -26.63 0.90 -9.85
C ILE A 210 -26.17 2.13 -9.08
N THR A 211 -27.01 2.67 -8.19
CA THR A 211 -26.66 3.86 -7.38
C THR A 211 -25.43 3.60 -6.52
N THR A 212 -25.35 2.43 -5.87
CA THR A 212 -24.20 2.04 -5.05
C THR A 212 -22.93 1.95 -5.90
N VAL A 213 -23.01 1.34 -7.08
CA VAL A 213 -21.88 1.24 -8.01
C VAL A 213 -21.45 2.63 -8.48
N VAL A 214 -22.38 3.49 -8.89
CA VAL A 214 -22.08 4.86 -9.34
C VAL A 214 -21.40 5.67 -8.23
N VAL A 215 -21.93 5.63 -7.00
CA VAL A 215 -21.32 6.31 -5.84
C VAL A 215 -19.92 5.76 -5.57
N PHE A 216 -19.76 4.44 -5.58
CA PHE A 216 -18.47 3.79 -5.36
C PHE A 216 -17.42 4.21 -6.40
N TYR A 217 -17.78 4.23 -7.69
CA TYR A 217 -16.87 4.66 -8.75
C TYR A 217 -16.62 6.17 -8.75
N ALA A 218 -17.59 6.98 -8.34
CA ALA A 218 -17.37 8.42 -8.12
C ALA A 218 -16.34 8.66 -7.00
N LEU A 219 -16.38 7.89 -5.91
CA LEU A 219 -15.38 7.95 -4.84
C LEU A 219 -14.00 7.50 -5.31
N ILE A 220 -13.92 6.43 -6.13
CA ILE A 220 -12.66 5.99 -6.75
C ILE A 220 -12.10 7.10 -7.64
N LEU A 221 -12.92 7.68 -8.52
CA LEU A 221 -12.52 8.74 -9.44
C LEU A 221 -12.06 9.99 -8.69
N TYR A 222 -12.78 10.38 -7.65
CA TYR A 222 -12.36 11.46 -6.76
C TYR A 222 -11.00 11.14 -6.10
N GLY A 223 -10.83 9.92 -5.59
CA GLY A 223 -9.58 9.46 -4.99
C GLY A 223 -8.40 9.43 -5.97
N THR A 224 -8.63 9.05 -7.23
CA THR A 224 -7.58 9.03 -8.27
C THR A 224 -7.22 10.43 -8.73
N LEU A 225 -8.18 11.35 -8.87
CA LEU A 225 -7.95 12.72 -9.36
C LEU A 225 -7.41 13.68 -8.28
N ARG A 226 -7.70 13.44 -7.00
CA ARG A 226 -7.25 14.31 -5.91
C ARG A 226 -5.72 14.30 -5.80
N ARG A 227 -5.06 15.33 -6.31
CA ARG A 227 -3.63 15.60 -6.05
C ARG A 227 -3.54 16.33 -4.72
N LYS A 228 -2.94 15.70 -3.71
CA LYS A 228 -2.42 16.44 -2.57
C LYS A 228 -1.08 17.04 -3.02
N LEU A 229 -0.91 18.35 -2.89
CA LEU A 229 0.44 18.94 -2.95
C LEU A 229 1.22 18.29 -1.79
N ASP A 230 2.39 17.73 -2.09
CA ASP A 230 3.27 17.14 -1.09
C ASP A 230 3.71 18.24 -0.11
N ASP A 231 3.14 18.26 1.10
CA ASP A 231 3.72 19.01 2.20
C ASP A 231 4.97 18.27 2.69
N GLY A 232 6.10 18.95 2.57
CA GLY A 232 7.43 18.42 2.78
C GLY A 232 7.71 18.01 4.22
N ASP A 233 8.42 16.89 4.35
CA ASP A 233 9.43 16.73 5.41
C ASP A 233 10.57 15.77 5.00
N PHE A 234 10.57 15.33 3.73
CA PHE A 234 11.70 14.63 3.11
C PHE A 234 11.82 15.14 1.66
N PRO A 235 13.03 15.48 1.18
CA PRO A 235 13.21 15.86 -0.21
C PRO A 235 12.95 14.61 -1.06
N HIS A 236 11.73 14.47 -1.55
CA HIS A 236 11.35 13.39 -2.47
C HIS A 236 11.92 13.74 -3.83
N GLY A 237 13.23 13.53 -4.04
CA GLY A 237 13.82 13.60 -5.38
C GLY A 237 13.04 12.69 -6.33
N GLU A 238 12.66 13.24 -7.48
CA GLU A 238 11.70 12.73 -8.48
C GLU A 238 12.05 11.37 -9.13
N ALA A 239 12.94 10.58 -8.54
CA ALA A 239 13.19 9.21 -8.97
C ALA A 239 12.12 8.25 -8.40
N HIS A 240 10.92 8.33 -8.95
CA HIS A 240 9.93 7.25 -8.89
C HIS A 240 10.17 6.30 -10.08
N VAL A 241 10.95 5.24 -9.84
CA VAL A 241 10.82 3.97 -10.57
C VAL A 241 9.86 3.09 -9.78
#